data_AF-A0A535VV91-F1
#
_entry.id   AF-A0A535VV91-F1
#
_cell.length_a   1.000
_cell.length_b   1.000
_cell.length_c   1.000
_cell.angle_alpha   90.00
_cell.angle_beta   90.00
_cell.angle_gamma   90.00
#
_symmetry.space_group_name_H-M   'P 1'
#
loop_
_entity.id
_entity.type
_entity.pdbx_description
1 polymer ?
#
loop_
_entity_poly.entity_id
_entity_poly.type
_entity_poly.pdbx_seq_one_letter_code
_entity_poly.pdbx_strand_id
1 'polypeptide(L)'
;MLARQGQQEQAEYYFEQAVQVLSKSEIRLEYANTLYDYGVALMEYRSAEKNRYQQGLSYLQEAYKIFEASRATLKLLRIERDISIYKDRRG
;
A
#
# COMPACT_ATOMS: atom_id res chain seq x y z
N MET A 1 -14.10 20.45 0.34
CA MET A 1 -12.67 20.09 0.53
C MET A 1 -12.40 19.40 1.87
N LEU A 2 -13.11 19.70 2.97
CA LEU A 2 -12.94 18.99 4.26
C LEU A 2 -13.41 17.52 4.25
N ALA A 3 -14.52 17.21 3.58
CA ALA A 3 -15.07 15.84 3.55
C ALA A 3 -14.09 14.81 2.95
N ARG A 4 -13.29 15.19 1.94
CA ARG A 4 -12.27 14.31 1.35
C ARG A 4 -11.08 14.06 2.28
N GLN A 5 -10.68 15.06 3.06
CA GLN A 5 -9.61 14.91 4.06
C GLN A 5 -10.08 14.03 5.22
N GLY A 6 -11.30 14.23 5.72
CA GLY A 6 -11.86 13.36 6.75
C GLY A 6 -12.01 11.90 6.29
N GLN A 7 -12.39 11.68 5.03
CA GLN A 7 -12.43 10.32 4.45
C GLN A 7 -11.03 9.70 4.34
N GLN A 8 -10.01 10.50 4.03
CA GLN A 8 -8.62 10.03 3.98
C GLN A 8 -8.12 9.63 5.38
N GLU A 9 -8.28 10.48 6.40
CA GLU A 9 -7.88 10.16 7.77
C GLU A 9 -8.58 8.90 8.29
N GLN A 10 -9.86 8.74 7.98
CA GLN A 10 -10.61 7.55 8.36
C GLN A 10 -10.13 6.30 7.62
N ALA A 11 -9.80 6.40 6.33
CA ALA A 11 -9.24 5.29 5.57
C ALA A 11 -7.86 4.87 6.13
N GLU A 12 -6.99 5.84 6.42
CA GLU A 12 -5.68 5.61 7.02
C GLU A 12 -5.81 4.90 8.37
N TYR A 13 -6.71 5.36 9.24
CA TYR A 13 -7.01 4.70 10.51
C TYR A 13 -7.39 3.22 10.32
N TYR A 14 -8.29 2.91 9.40
CA TYR A 14 -8.71 1.52 9.16
C TYR A 14 -7.59 0.67 8.54
N PHE A 15 -6.78 1.23 7.65
CA PHE A 15 -5.63 0.53 7.11
C PHE A 15 -4.59 0.22 8.19
N GLU A 16 -4.29 1.16 9.09
CA GLU A 16 -3.36 0.95 10.19
C GLU A 16 -3.84 -0.15 11.14
N GLN A 17 -5.13 -0.17 11.48
CA GLN A 17 -5.73 -1.24 12.28
C GLN A 17 -5.62 -2.59 11.57
N ALA A 18 -5.94 -2.65 10.27
CA ALA A 18 -5.87 -3.88 9.48
C ALA A 18 -4.43 -4.41 9.40
N VAL A 19 -3.44 -3.54 9.13
CA VAL A 19 -2.01 -3.87 9.12
C VAL A 19 -1.57 -4.38 10.50
N GLN A 20 -1.99 -3.74 11.59
CA GLN A 20 -1.64 -4.15 12.94
C GLN A 20 -2.18 -5.54 13.29
N VAL A 21 -3.41 -5.86 12.89
CA VAL A 21 -4.03 -7.17 13.13
C VAL A 21 -3.39 -8.23 12.24
N LEU A 22 -3.26 -7.95 10.94
CA LEU A 22 -2.80 -8.92 9.95
C LEU A 22 -1.31 -9.23 10.04
N SER A 23 -0.48 -8.26 10.47
CA SER A 23 0.96 -8.47 10.72
C SER A 23 1.24 -9.53 11.78
N LYS A 24 0.29 -9.78 12.68
CA LYS A 24 0.36 -10.82 13.73
C LYS A 24 -0.33 -12.12 13.32
N SER A 25 -0.97 -12.15 12.15
CA SER A 25 -1.72 -13.30 11.66
C SER A 25 -0.89 -14.17 10.72
N GLU A 26 -1.30 -15.43 10.56
CA GLU A 26 -0.71 -16.33 9.55
C GLU A 26 -1.27 -16.07 8.13
N ILE A 27 -2.22 -15.14 7.97
CA ILE A 27 -2.89 -14.84 6.70
C ILE A 27 -2.05 -13.87 5.87
N ARG A 28 -0.85 -14.33 5.47
CA ARG A 28 0.18 -13.50 4.80
C ARG A 28 -0.30 -12.87 3.49
N LEU A 29 -1.11 -13.58 2.72
CA LEU A 29 -1.67 -13.04 1.46
C LEU A 29 -2.66 -11.90 1.69
N GLU A 30 -3.39 -11.89 2.80
CA GLU A 30 -4.31 -10.80 3.13
C GLU A 30 -3.54 -9.60 3.65
N TYR A 31 -2.55 -9.84 4.52
CA TYR A 31 -1.61 -8.81 4.95
C TYR A 31 -0.96 -8.08 3.76
N ALA A 32 -0.49 -8.83 2.75
CA ALA A 32 0.09 -8.25 1.54
C ALA A 32 -0.91 -7.44 0.70
N ASN A 33 -2.19 -7.84 0.64
CA ASN A 33 -3.22 -7.04 -0.04
C ASN A 33 -3.46 -5.73 0.69
N THR A 34 -3.59 -5.78 2.02
CA THR A 34 -3.77 -4.59 2.84
C THR A 34 -2.60 -3.62 2.69
N LEU A 35 -1.36 -4.11 2.69
CA LEU A 35 -0.18 -3.29 2.43
C LEU A 35 -0.20 -2.69 1.01
N TYR A 36 -0.57 -3.49 0.02
CA TYR A 36 -0.69 -3.01 -1.36
C TYR A 36 -1.73 -1.88 -1.48
N ASP A 37 -2.95 -2.10 -0.99
CA ASP A 37 -4.05 -1.13 -1.08
C ASP A 37 -3.73 0.14 -0.28
N TYR A 38 -3.14 -0.02 0.91
CA TYR A 38 -2.74 1.13 1.72
C TYR A 38 -1.61 1.92 1.04
N GLY A 39 -0.63 1.23 0.46
CA GLY A 39 0.47 1.86 -0.26
C GLY A 39 0.00 2.68 -1.45
N VAL A 40 -0.95 2.15 -2.23
CA VAL A 40 -1.60 2.89 -3.33
C VAL A 40 -2.35 4.11 -2.79
N ALA A 41 -3.18 3.95 -1.77
CA ALA A 41 -3.95 5.06 -1.19
C ALA A 41 -3.04 6.23 -0.76
N LEU A 42 -1.95 5.94 -0.04
CA LEU A 42 -0.97 6.95 0.40
C LEU A 42 -0.33 7.73 -0.75
N MET A 43 -0.18 7.11 -1.93
CA MET A 43 0.43 7.73 -3.11
C MET A 43 -0.56 8.41 -4.06
N GLU A 44 -1.85 8.06 -4.00
CA GLU A 44 -2.91 8.68 -4.81
C GLU A 44 -3.43 10.00 -4.22
N TYR A 45 -3.22 10.24 -2.92
CA TYR A 45 -3.60 11.50 -2.31
C TYR A 45 -2.78 12.67 -2.88
N ARG A 46 -3.47 13.60 -3.56
CA ARG A 46 -2.87 14.74 -4.31
C ARG A 46 -1.99 15.67 -3.46
N SER A 47 -2.12 15.65 -2.14
CA SER A 47 -1.34 16.41 -1.17
C SER A 47 -0.42 15.54 -0.33
N ALA A 48 -0.17 14.29 -0.76
CA ALA A 48 0.68 13.37 -0.01
C ALA A 48 2.06 13.99 0.20
N GLU A 49 2.40 14.23 1.46
CA GLU A 49 3.73 14.64 1.85
C GLU A 49 4.76 13.60 1.39
N LYS A 50 6.00 14.05 1.17
CA LYS A 50 7.11 13.20 0.72
C LYS A 50 7.24 11.91 1.55
N ASN A 51 6.93 12.00 2.85
CA ASN A 51 6.96 10.91 3.82
C ASN A 51 5.87 9.87 3.55
N ARG A 52 4.61 10.28 3.33
CA ARG A 52 3.49 9.38 3.01
C ARG A 52 3.76 8.59 1.74
N TYR A 53 4.34 9.25 0.74
CA TYR A 53 4.74 8.60 -0.49
C TYR A 53 5.82 7.52 -0.29
N GLN A 54 6.85 7.83 0.52
CA GLN A 54 7.92 6.86 0.82
C GLN A 54 7.38 5.67 1.62
N GLN A 55 6.47 5.93 2.56
CA GLN A 55 5.78 4.89 3.32
C GLN A 55 4.92 4.02 2.39
N GLY A 56 4.18 4.61 1.45
CA GLY A 56 3.40 3.84 0.48
C GLY A 56 4.29 2.94 -0.39
N LEU A 57 5.44 3.45 -0.84
CA LEU A 57 6.41 2.64 -1.58
C LEU A 57 7.00 1.51 -0.73
N SER A 58 7.25 1.72 0.57
CA SER A 58 7.75 0.65 1.44
C SER A 58 6.71 -0.46 1.62
N TYR A 59 5.42 -0.09 1.75
CA TYR A 59 4.34 -1.07 1.81
C TYR A 59 4.21 -1.87 0.51
N LEU A 60 4.36 -1.23 -0.67
CA LEU A 60 4.39 -1.97 -1.93
C LEU A 60 5.58 -2.94 -2.00
N GLN A 61 6.75 -2.53 -1.53
CA GLN A 61 7.93 -3.41 -1.52
C GLN A 61 7.78 -4.61 -0.58
N GLU A 62 7.10 -4.43 0.57
CA GLU A 62 6.82 -5.53 1.49
C GLU A 62 5.76 -6.49 0.92
N ALA A 63 4.68 -5.95 0.34
CA ALA A 63 3.66 -6.74 -0.34
C ALA A 63 4.27 -7.57 -1.50
N TYR A 64 5.20 -6.99 -2.26
CA TYR A 64 5.94 -7.67 -3.33
C TYR A 64 6.62 -8.95 -2.83
N LYS A 65 7.41 -8.85 -1.74
CA LYS A 65 8.13 -9.99 -1.15
C LYS A 65 7.19 -11.11 -0.73
N ILE A 66 6.01 -10.77 -0.23
CA ILE A 66 5.01 -11.75 0.19
C ILE A 66 4.33 -12.40 -1.02
N PHE A 67 3.97 -11.63 -2.04
CA PHE A 67 3.41 -12.16 -3.28
C PHE A 67 4.40 -13.08 -4.01
N GLU A 68 5.69 -12.74 -3.99
CA GLU A 68 6.77 -13.58 -4.50
C GLU A 68 6.85 -14.90 -3.74
N ALA A 69 6.94 -14.86 -2.40
CA ALA A 69 6.98 -16.05 -1.56
C ALA A 69 5.73 -16.94 -1.72
N SER A 70 4.58 -16.33 -2.01
CA SER A 70 3.30 -17.04 -2.18
C SER A 70 3.01 -17.45 -3.63
N ARG A 71 3.93 -17.18 -4.58
CA ARG A 71 3.75 -17.42 -6.03
C ARG A 71 2.46 -16.81 -6.59
N ALA A 72 2.05 -15.65 -6.09
CA ALA A 72 0.83 -14.96 -6.49
C ALA A 72 1.05 -14.17 -7.81
N THR A 73 1.20 -14.87 -8.93
CA THR A 73 1.63 -14.30 -10.23
C THR A 73 0.82 -13.09 -10.68
N LEU A 74 -0.51 -13.12 -10.57
CA LEU A 74 -1.36 -11.98 -10.96
C LEU A 74 -1.11 -10.74 -10.08
N LYS A 75 -0.85 -10.95 -8.78
CA LYS A 75 -0.57 -9.87 -7.84
C LYS A 75 0.82 -9.28 -8.07
N LEU A 76 1.80 -10.13 -8.41
CA LEU A 76 3.16 -9.72 -8.82
C LEU A 76 3.13 -8.79 -10.05
N LEU A 77 2.44 -9.21 -11.12
CA LEU A 77 2.34 -8.39 -12.34
C LEU A 77 1.71 -7.02 -12.07
N ARG A 78 0.67 -6.98 -11.22
CA ARG A 78 0.03 -5.73 -10.82
C ARG A 78 0.98 -4.82 -10.04
N ILE A 79 1.63 -5.35 -9.00
CA ILE A 79 2.46 -4.52 -8.12
C ILE A 79 3.75 -4.05 -8.81
N GLU A 80 4.32 -4.84 -9.73
CA GLU A 80 5.50 -4.43 -10.52
C GLU A 80 5.17 -3.23 -11.43
N ARG A 81 4.02 -3.29 -12.10
CA ARG A 81 3.52 -2.16 -12.90
C ARG A 81 3.38 -0.90 -12.04
N ASP A 82 2.74 -1.02 -10.88
CA ASP A 82 2.48 0.12 -10.02
C ASP A 82 3.77 0.71 -9.42
N ILE A 83 4.69 -0.14 -8.96
CA ILE A 83 6.01 0.32 -8.48
C ILE A 83 6.77 1.07 -9.58
N SER A 84 6.71 0.62 -10.83
CA SER A 84 7.33 1.34 -11.96
C SER A 84 6.71 2.72 -12.12
N ILE A 85 5.37 2.80 -12.20
CA ILE A 85 4.64 4.08 -12.35
C ILE A 85 5.00 5.05 -11.22
N TYR A 86 5.08 4.58 -9.98
CA TYR A 86 5.39 5.42 -8.83
C TYR A 86 6.88 5.82 -8.74
N LYS A 87 7.80 5.02 -9.29
CA LYS A 87 9.20 5.45 -9.41
C LYS A 87 9.35 6.55 -10.45
N ASP A 88 8.66 6.41 -11.59
CA ASP A 88 8.77 7.35 -12.72
C ASP A 88 8.15 8.72 -12.42
N ARG A 89 7.10 8.79 -11.58
CA ARG A 89 6.49 10.07 -11.14
C ARG A 89 7.40 10.97 -10.29
N ARG A 90 8.59 10.51 -9.90
CA ARG A 90 9.61 11.30 -9.16
C ARG A 90 10.88 11.58 -9.97
N GLY A 91 10.98 11.07 -11.19
CA GLY A 91 12.10 11.31 -12.12
C GLY A 91 12.01 12.66 -12.80
#